data_AF-A0A5B8M8D4-F1
#
_entry.id   AF-A0A5B8M8D4-F1
#
_cell.length_a   1.000
_cell.length_b   1.000
_cell.length_c   1.000
_cell.angle_alpha   90.00
_cell.angle_beta   90.00
_cell.angle_gamma   90.00
#
_symmetry.space_group_name_H-M   'P 1'
#
loop_
_entity.id
_entity.type
_entity.pdbx_description
1 polymer ?
#
loop_
_entity_poly.entity_id
_entity_poly.type
_entity_poly.pdbx_seq_one_letter_code
_entity_poly.pdbx_strand_id
1 'polypeptide(L)'
;MTDMWWLTPLLALLGALLGAFVSPWISGIVGERRAERTLVRDARIALERWNATRTGPSNVQYPGMDATLLAEVSNDAHRKFFTEHFAASLNARAALGAVRQLDDRIAKVVDVEDWRIPVESLIDLREGLAKAEMRAMAGLRSRGTALGSQSSAKRSDE
;
A
#
# COMPACT_ATOMS: atom_id res chain seq x y z
N MET A 1 43.86 -33.46 29.69
CA MET A 1 43.00 -32.95 28.59
C MET A 1 41.71 -32.49 29.22
N THR A 2 41.73 -31.33 29.87
CA THR A 2 40.64 -30.85 30.73
C THR A 2 39.64 -30.03 29.93
N ASP A 3 38.41 -30.55 29.85
CA ASP A 3 37.19 -29.88 30.31
C ASP A 3 36.87 -28.49 29.75
N MET A 4 36.45 -28.46 28.48
CA MET A 4 35.70 -27.34 27.88
C MET A 4 34.22 -27.68 27.62
N TRP A 5 33.68 -28.73 28.26
CA TRP A 5 32.29 -29.16 28.11
C TRP A 5 31.26 -28.15 28.63
N TRP A 6 31.69 -27.20 29.46
CA TRP A 6 30.87 -26.10 29.97
C TRP A 6 30.81 -24.89 29.01
N LEU A 7 31.70 -24.84 28.00
CA LEU A 7 31.77 -23.72 27.06
C LEU A 7 30.61 -23.73 26.07
N THR A 8 30.21 -24.93 25.62
CA THR A 8 29.07 -25.16 24.71
C THR A 8 27.74 -24.67 25.26
N PRO A 9 27.30 -25.04 26.49
CA PRO A 9 26.05 -24.49 27.04
C PRO A 9 26.14 -22.99 27.30
N LEU A 10 27.32 -22.45 27.63
CA LEU A 10 27.51 -21.01 27.84
C LEU A 10 27.39 -20.20 26.53
N LEU A 11 27.95 -20.72 25.43
CA LEU A 11 27.79 -20.18 24.09
C LEU A 11 26.35 -20.32 23.58
N ALA A 12 25.68 -21.44 23.88
CA ALA A 12 24.28 -21.62 23.55
C ALA A 12 23.38 -20.63 24.31
N LEU A 13 23.67 -20.38 25.57
CA LEU A 13 22.97 -19.38 26.38
C LEU A 13 23.18 -17.97 25.85
N LEU A 14 24.43 -17.59 25.51
CA LEU A 14 24.76 -16.33 24.88
C LEU A 14 24.05 -16.17 23.52
N GLY A 15 24.05 -17.22 22.70
CA GLY A 15 23.34 -17.24 21.42
C GLY A 15 21.83 -17.10 21.58
N ALA A 16 21.24 -17.75 22.58
CA ALA A 16 19.81 -17.63 22.89
C ALA A 16 19.46 -16.22 23.42
N LEU A 17 20.31 -15.63 24.26
CA LEU A 17 20.10 -14.27 24.79
C LEU A 17 20.19 -13.22 23.69
N LEU A 18 21.21 -13.33 22.82
CA LEU A 18 21.37 -12.46 21.65
C LEU A 18 20.24 -12.65 20.65
N GLY A 19 19.82 -13.90 20.40
CA GLY A 19 18.67 -14.21 19.54
C GLY A 19 17.36 -13.62 20.07
N ALA A 20 17.11 -13.75 21.38
CA ALA A 20 15.94 -13.19 22.04
C ALA A 20 15.93 -11.65 22.05
N PHE A 21 17.08 -11.00 22.11
CA PHE A 21 17.19 -9.55 22.07
C PHE A 21 16.95 -8.96 20.67
N VAL A 22 17.45 -9.63 19.62
CA VAL A 22 17.36 -9.13 18.24
C VAL A 22 16.04 -9.53 17.56
N SER A 23 15.42 -10.64 17.98
CA SER A 23 14.18 -11.17 17.40
C SER A 23 13.00 -10.18 17.40
N PRO A 24 12.67 -9.47 18.51
CA PRO A 24 11.59 -8.48 18.53
C PRO A 24 11.84 -7.32 17.57
N TRP A 25 13.09 -6.89 17.42
CA TRP A 25 13.48 -5.79 16.54
C TRP A 25 13.31 -6.19 15.06
N ILE A 26 13.74 -7.39 14.70
CA ILE A 26 13.54 -7.95 13.36
C ILE A 26 12.04 -8.14 13.07
N SER A 27 11.29 -8.68 14.04
CA SER A 27 9.85 -8.89 13.92
C SER A 27 9.10 -7.56 13.72
N GLY A 28 9.49 -6.52 14.46
CA GLY A 28 8.96 -5.16 14.32
C GLY A 28 9.19 -4.59 12.91
N ILE A 29 10.42 -4.66 12.40
CA ILE A 29 10.76 -4.19 11.05
C ILE A 29 9.98 -4.95 9.95
N VAL A 30 9.78 -6.26 10.13
CA VAL A 30 9.00 -7.08 9.20
C VAL A 30 7.51 -6.72 9.27
N GLY A 31 6.99 -6.45 10.47
CA GLY A 31 5.62 -5.99 10.70
C GLY A 31 5.34 -4.63 10.07
N GLU A 32 6.22 -3.66 10.29
CA GLU A 32 6.14 -2.32 9.72
C GLU A 32 6.12 -2.35 8.19
N ARG A 33 6.98 -3.16 7.55
CA ARG A 33 7.01 -3.27 6.08
C ARG A 33 5.79 -3.98 5.50
N ARG A 34 5.21 -4.95 6.23
CA ARG A 34 3.94 -5.57 5.83
C ARG A 34 2.81 -4.56 5.90
N ALA A 35 2.76 -3.74 6.95
CA ALA A 35 1.79 -2.66 7.11
C ALA A 35 1.96 -1.59 6.02
N GLU A 36 3.19 -1.19 5.71
CA GLU A 36 3.47 -0.25 4.62
C GLU A 36 2.97 -0.76 3.27
N ARG A 37 3.20 -2.05 2.97
CA ARG A 37 2.69 -2.67 1.73
C ARG A 37 1.16 -2.68 1.67
N THR A 38 0.48 -2.97 2.78
CA THR A 38 -0.99 -2.93 2.81
C THR A 38 -1.49 -1.52 2.56
N LEU A 39 -0.84 -0.50 3.14
CA LEU A 39 -1.20 0.91 2.91
C LEU A 39 -1.02 1.32 1.44
N VAL A 40 0.09 0.95 0.81
CA VAL A 40 0.31 1.23 -0.63
C VAL A 40 -0.73 0.54 -1.51
N ARG A 41 -1.08 -0.71 -1.19
CA ARG A 41 -2.12 -1.44 -1.91
C ARG A 41 -3.50 -0.79 -1.75
N ASP A 42 -3.85 -0.40 -0.54
CA ASP A 42 -5.13 0.25 -0.24
C ASP A 42 -5.24 1.62 -0.91
N ALA A 43 -4.15 2.40 -0.91
CA ALA A 43 -4.05 3.66 -1.65
C ALA A 43 -4.26 3.47 -3.15
N ARG A 44 -3.67 2.43 -3.75
CA ARG A 44 -3.88 2.09 -5.16
C ARG A 44 -5.33 1.70 -5.44
N ILE A 45 -5.93 0.85 -4.61
CA ILE A 45 -7.33 0.45 -4.77
C ILE A 45 -8.25 1.66 -4.66
N ALA A 46 -8.02 2.54 -3.69
CA ALA A 46 -8.82 3.73 -3.49
C ALA A 46 -8.69 4.72 -4.66
N LEU A 47 -7.47 4.92 -5.18
CA LEU A 47 -7.22 5.73 -6.37
C LEU A 47 -7.95 5.17 -7.59
N GLU A 48 -7.90 3.86 -7.84
CA GLU A 48 -8.58 3.26 -8.98
C GLU A 48 -10.11 3.28 -8.85
N ARG A 49 -10.63 3.16 -7.62
CA ARG A 49 -12.07 3.31 -7.37
C ARG A 49 -12.53 4.74 -7.63
N TRP A 50 -11.80 5.72 -7.12
CA TRP A 50 -12.05 7.13 -7.46
C TRP A 50 -12.00 7.34 -8.98
N ASN A 51 -10.99 6.78 -9.64
CA ASN A 51 -10.83 6.87 -11.09
C ASN A 51 -12.01 6.26 -11.86
N ALA A 52 -12.66 5.23 -11.32
CA ALA A 52 -13.85 4.62 -11.90
C ALA A 52 -15.13 5.44 -11.68
N THR A 53 -15.23 6.20 -10.58
CA THR A 53 -16.42 7.00 -10.26
C THR A 53 -16.42 8.40 -10.88
N ARG A 54 -15.47 8.71 -11.79
CA ARG A 54 -15.38 10.04 -12.43
C ARG A 54 -16.45 10.27 -13.49
N THR A 55 -16.97 9.21 -14.09
CA THR A 55 -17.91 9.31 -15.21
C THR A 55 -19.32 9.50 -14.67
N GLY A 56 -19.92 10.66 -14.95
CA GLY A 56 -21.28 10.98 -14.58
C GLY A 56 -22.34 10.12 -15.29
N PRO A 57 -23.57 10.07 -14.74
CA PRO A 57 -24.70 9.45 -15.43
C PRO A 57 -24.93 10.14 -16.77
N SER A 58 -25.15 9.36 -17.82
CA SER A 58 -25.58 9.90 -19.11
C SER A 58 -27.04 10.35 -19.04
N ASN A 59 -27.41 11.37 -19.83
CA ASN A 59 -28.80 11.78 -19.96
C ASN A 59 -29.63 10.58 -20.45
N VAL A 60 -30.44 10.04 -19.55
CA VAL A 60 -31.34 8.94 -19.84
C VAL A 60 -32.52 9.50 -20.63
N GLN A 61 -32.59 9.17 -21.92
CA GLN A 61 -33.73 9.52 -22.77
C GLN A 61 -34.40 8.23 -23.24
N TYR A 62 -35.65 8.04 -22.83
CA TYR A 62 -36.47 6.91 -23.28
C TYR A 62 -37.68 7.42 -24.08
N PRO A 63 -37.82 7.04 -25.37
CA PRO A 63 -38.98 7.42 -26.17
C PRO A 63 -40.29 6.99 -25.51
N GLY A 64 -41.25 7.92 -25.42
CA GLY A 64 -42.58 7.64 -24.86
C GLY A 64 -42.67 7.63 -23.34
N MET A 65 -41.58 7.92 -22.61
CA MET A 65 -41.61 8.07 -21.16
C MET A 65 -41.95 9.52 -20.76
N ASP A 66 -42.69 9.68 -19.66
CA ASP A 66 -43.04 11.00 -19.14
C ASP A 66 -41.79 11.83 -18.78
N ALA A 67 -41.79 13.09 -19.23
CA ALA A 67 -40.67 14.00 -19.07
C ALA A 67 -40.43 14.37 -17.60
N THR A 68 -41.48 14.43 -16.77
CA THR A 68 -41.34 14.77 -15.36
C THR A 68 -40.72 13.61 -14.57
N LEU A 69 -41.15 12.38 -14.84
CA LEU A 69 -40.55 11.17 -14.29
C LEU A 69 -39.08 11.01 -14.70
N LEU A 70 -38.76 11.26 -15.99
CA LEU A 70 -37.37 11.21 -16.47
C LEU A 70 -36.48 12.26 -15.77
N ALA A 71 -37.01 13.46 -15.52
CA ALA A 71 -36.29 14.50 -14.81
C ALA A 71 -36.01 14.12 -13.34
N GLU A 72 -36.97 13.48 -12.67
CA GLU A 72 -36.80 12.99 -11.30
C GLU A 72 -35.74 11.89 -11.21
N VAL A 73 -35.82 10.87 -12.08
CA VAL A 73 -34.83 9.79 -12.15
C VAL A 73 -33.44 10.35 -12.47
N SER A 74 -33.35 11.30 -13.41
CA SER A 74 -32.10 11.97 -13.73
C SER A 74 -31.54 12.71 -12.51
N ASN A 75 -32.35 13.50 -11.81
CA ASN A 75 -31.91 14.24 -10.62
C ASN A 75 -31.42 13.31 -9.50
N ASP A 76 -32.11 12.20 -9.24
CA ASP A 76 -31.68 11.22 -8.24
C ASP A 76 -30.37 10.55 -8.65
N ALA A 77 -30.23 10.15 -9.92
CA ALA A 77 -28.99 9.58 -10.46
C ALA A 77 -27.81 10.55 -10.31
N HIS A 78 -28.00 11.84 -10.61
CA HIS A 78 -26.98 12.86 -10.41
C HIS A 78 -26.62 13.03 -8.94
N ARG A 79 -27.61 13.09 -8.04
CA ARG A 79 -27.38 13.24 -6.60
C ARG A 79 -26.58 12.07 -6.04
N LYS A 80 -26.96 10.85 -6.41
CA LYS A 80 -26.25 9.62 -6.03
C LYS A 80 -24.82 9.63 -6.58
N PHE A 81 -24.64 9.95 -7.84
CA PHE A 81 -23.32 10.09 -8.47
C PHE A 81 -22.42 11.05 -7.70
N PHE A 82 -22.87 12.27 -7.41
CA PHE A 82 -22.05 13.25 -6.68
C PHE A 82 -21.70 12.77 -5.28
N THR A 83 -22.64 12.13 -4.58
CA THR A 83 -22.40 11.58 -3.24
C THR A 83 -21.34 10.49 -3.26
N GLU A 84 -21.45 9.55 -4.19
CA GLU A 84 -20.49 8.45 -4.36
C GLU A 84 -19.13 8.95 -4.82
N HIS A 85 -19.09 9.89 -5.77
CA HIS A 85 -17.85 10.47 -6.27
C HIS A 85 -17.12 11.29 -5.20
N PHE A 86 -17.85 12.06 -4.40
CA PHE A 86 -17.29 12.83 -3.29
C PHE A 86 -16.69 11.89 -2.23
N ALA A 87 -17.43 10.86 -1.81
CA ALA A 87 -16.94 9.86 -0.87
C ALA A 87 -15.70 9.13 -1.40
N ALA A 88 -15.70 8.74 -2.67
CA ALA A 88 -14.55 8.10 -3.31
C ALA A 88 -13.32 9.03 -3.35
N SER A 89 -13.52 10.33 -3.60
CA SER A 89 -12.45 11.33 -3.60
C SER A 89 -11.81 11.48 -2.23
N LEU A 90 -12.62 11.60 -1.17
CA LEU A 90 -12.12 11.68 0.21
C LEU A 90 -11.38 10.40 0.62
N ASN A 91 -11.92 9.22 0.29
CA ASN A 91 -11.28 7.94 0.60
C ASN A 91 -9.94 7.78 -0.13
N ALA A 92 -9.88 8.13 -1.42
CA ALA A 92 -8.65 8.09 -2.19
C ALA A 92 -7.61 9.06 -1.60
N ARG A 93 -8.02 10.27 -1.26
CA ARG A 93 -7.13 11.29 -0.68
C ARG A 93 -6.59 10.89 0.69
N ALA A 94 -7.43 10.35 1.57
CA ALA A 94 -7.00 9.84 2.87
C ALA A 94 -6.00 8.69 2.72
N ALA A 95 -6.26 7.76 1.80
CA ALA A 95 -5.38 6.62 1.56
C ALA A 95 -4.04 7.05 0.94
N LEU A 96 -4.05 7.99 -0.01
CA LEU A 96 -2.84 8.61 -0.56
C LEU A 96 -2.07 9.39 0.51
N GLY A 97 -2.77 10.07 1.41
CA GLY A 97 -2.18 10.78 2.56
C GLY A 97 -1.42 9.86 3.50
N ALA A 98 -1.93 8.65 3.74
CA ALA A 98 -1.23 7.64 4.56
C ALA A 98 0.11 7.19 3.96
N VAL A 99 0.28 7.32 2.64
CA VAL A 99 1.50 6.94 1.91
C VAL A 99 2.26 8.13 1.32
N ARG A 100 1.89 9.37 1.68
CA ARG A 100 2.45 10.60 1.09
C ARG A 100 3.97 10.69 1.21
N GLN A 101 4.53 10.15 2.29
CA GLN A 101 5.96 10.16 2.59
C GLN A 101 6.79 9.18 1.74
N LEU A 102 6.14 8.29 0.99
CA LEU A 102 6.83 7.24 0.23
C LEU A 102 7.30 7.72 -1.15
N ASP A 103 6.65 8.73 -1.72
CA ASP A 103 7.09 9.38 -2.96
C ASP A 103 6.58 10.83 -3.07
N ASP A 104 7.47 11.75 -3.43
CA ASP A 104 7.17 13.19 -3.52
C ASP A 104 6.04 13.52 -4.50
N ARG A 105 5.80 12.68 -5.52
CA ARG A 105 4.69 12.87 -6.46
C ARG A 105 3.35 12.75 -5.77
N ILE A 106 3.24 11.83 -4.81
CA ILE A 106 2.02 11.65 -4.01
C ILE A 106 1.84 12.84 -3.07
N ALA A 107 2.91 13.25 -2.38
CA ALA A 107 2.89 14.42 -1.50
C ALA A 107 2.43 15.68 -2.24
N LYS A 108 2.96 15.95 -3.44
CA LYS A 108 2.56 17.11 -4.26
C LYS A 108 1.07 17.19 -4.56
N VAL A 109 0.39 16.05 -4.69
CA VAL A 109 -1.06 16.03 -4.97
C VAL A 109 -1.87 16.13 -3.68
N VAL A 110 -1.41 15.48 -2.61
CA VAL A 110 -2.14 15.42 -1.33
C VAL A 110 -1.95 16.68 -0.48
N ASP A 111 -0.79 17.35 -0.55
CA ASP A 111 -0.51 18.50 0.31
C ASP A 111 -1.19 19.81 -0.17
N VAL A 112 -1.84 19.80 -1.34
CA VAL A 112 -2.67 20.92 -1.83
C VAL A 112 -4.00 20.95 -1.09
N GLU A 113 -4.49 22.12 -0.66
CA GLU A 113 -5.73 22.24 0.15
C GLU A 113 -7.02 21.78 -0.57
N ASP A 114 -6.99 21.60 -1.89
CA ASP A 114 -8.13 21.10 -2.67
C ASP A 114 -8.45 19.63 -2.31
N TRP A 115 -9.73 19.35 -2.08
CA TRP A 115 -10.22 17.99 -1.82
C TRP A 115 -10.22 17.11 -3.06
N ARG A 116 -10.20 17.72 -4.26
CA ARG A 116 -10.21 17.03 -5.54
C ARG A 116 -8.84 16.45 -5.85
N ILE A 117 -8.84 15.27 -6.48
CA ILE A 117 -7.64 14.69 -7.07
C ILE A 117 -7.58 15.14 -8.53
N PRO A 118 -6.51 15.83 -8.97
CA PRO A 118 -6.39 16.27 -10.35
C PRO A 118 -6.26 15.05 -11.29
N VAL A 119 -7.06 15.00 -12.35
CA VAL A 119 -7.07 13.84 -13.28
C VAL A 119 -5.74 13.71 -14.02
N GLU A 120 -5.14 14.84 -14.34
CA GLU A 120 -3.80 14.96 -14.93
C GLU A 120 -2.71 14.32 -14.06
N SER A 121 -2.90 14.28 -12.74
CA SER A 121 -1.95 13.67 -11.81
C SER A 121 -2.08 12.15 -11.70
N LEU A 122 -3.08 11.54 -12.33
CA LEU A 122 -3.35 10.10 -12.21
C LEU A 122 -2.15 9.23 -12.61
N ILE A 123 -1.45 9.61 -13.68
CA ILE A 123 -0.27 8.87 -14.15
C ILE A 123 0.85 8.99 -13.10
N ASP A 124 1.14 10.21 -12.64
CA ASP A 124 2.16 10.46 -11.62
C ASP A 124 1.88 9.71 -10.31
N LEU A 125 0.61 9.68 -9.88
CA LEU A 125 0.16 8.95 -8.70
C LEU A 125 0.33 7.43 -8.87
N ARG A 126 -0.05 6.88 -10.03
CA ARG A 126 0.14 5.45 -10.34
C ARG A 126 1.62 5.07 -10.34
N GLU A 127 2.46 5.89 -10.94
CA GLU A 127 3.91 5.68 -10.95
C GLU A 127 4.51 5.79 -9.55
N GLY A 128 4.11 6.80 -8.76
CA GLY A 128 4.54 6.97 -7.38
C GLY A 128 4.18 5.76 -6.51
N LEU A 129 2.93 5.28 -6.62
CA LEU A 129 2.46 4.08 -5.91
C LEU A 129 3.17 2.81 -6.39
N ALA A 130 3.40 2.64 -7.69
CA ALA A 130 4.13 1.49 -8.23
C ALA A 130 5.58 1.46 -7.72
N LYS A 131 6.24 2.62 -7.65
CA LYS A 131 7.58 2.75 -7.10
C LYS A 131 7.62 2.48 -5.60
N ALA A 132 6.64 2.98 -4.84
CA ALA A 132 6.50 2.68 -3.41
C ALA A 132 6.29 1.16 -3.18
N GLU A 133 5.46 0.52 -4.00
CA GLU A 133 5.24 -0.93 -3.98
C GLU A 133 6.54 -1.69 -4.29
N MET A 134 7.29 -1.28 -5.31
CA MET A 134 8.59 -1.88 -5.63
C MET A 134 9.61 -1.75 -4.50
N ARG A 135 9.68 -0.58 -3.83
CA ARG A 135 10.56 -0.39 -2.66
C ARG A 135 10.19 -1.31 -1.50
N ALA A 136 8.89 -1.43 -1.21
CA ALA A 136 8.39 -2.36 -0.20
C ALA A 136 8.75 -3.82 -0.53
N MET A 137 8.73 -4.21 -1.82
CA MET A 137 9.12 -5.56 -2.27
C MET A 137 10.63 -5.80 -2.32
N ALA A 138 11.43 -4.83 -2.77
CA ALA A 138 12.88 -4.96 -2.91
C ALA A 138 13.55 -5.25 -1.55
N GLY A 139 13.01 -4.69 -0.47
CA GLY A 139 13.40 -4.97 0.89
C GLY A 139 13.33 -6.44 1.33
N LEU A 140 12.56 -7.28 0.62
CA LEU A 140 12.42 -8.72 0.89
C LEU A 140 13.37 -9.58 0.04
N ARG A 141 13.63 -9.18 -1.21
CA ARG A 141 14.46 -9.95 -2.16
C ARG A 141 15.96 -9.93 -1.82
N SER A 142 16.48 -8.82 -1.29
CA SER A 142 17.88 -8.75 -0.83
C SER A 142 18.19 -9.69 0.34
N ARG A 143 17.16 -10.12 1.11
CA ARG A 143 17.32 -11.06 2.23
C ARG A 143 17.09 -12.52 1.87
N GLY A 144 16.23 -12.83 0.90
CA GLY A 144 16.09 -14.21 0.39
C GLY A 144 17.38 -14.73 -0.25
N THR A 145 18.13 -13.85 -0.92
CA THR A 145 19.44 -14.16 -1.49
C THR A 145 20.55 -14.23 -0.42
N ALA A 146 20.52 -13.37 0.61
CA ALA A 146 21.47 -13.43 1.73
C ALA A 146 21.29 -14.68 2.63
N LEU A 147 20.06 -15.14 2.84
CA LEU A 147 19.78 -16.39 3.57
C LEU A 147 20.06 -17.64 2.71
N GLY A 148 19.87 -17.56 1.39
CA GLY A 148 20.22 -18.62 0.45
C GLY A 148 21.73 -18.81 0.28
N SER A 149 22.53 -17.73 0.32
CA SER A 149 24.00 -17.85 0.20
C SER A 149 24.66 -18.44 1.44
N GLN A 150 24.10 -18.25 2.63
CA GLN A 150 24.59 -18.90 3.86
C GLN A 150 24.27 -20.40 3.90
N SER A 151 23.17 -20.83 3.28
CA SER A 151 22.83 -22.26 3.19
C SER A 151 23.64 -23.02 2.13
N SER A 152 24.07 -22.35 1.05
CA SER A 152 24.86 -23.00 0.00
C SER A 152 26.34 -23.15 0.35
N ALA A 153 26.88 -22.26 1.18
CA ALA A 153 28.28 -22.34 1.64
C ALA A 153 28.51 -23.45 2.68
N LYS A 154 27.44 -23.97 3.31
CA LYS A 154 27.52 -25.05 4.30
C LYS A 154 27.41 -26.46 3.69
N ARG A 155 27.23 -26.56 2.36
CA ARG A 155 27.04 -27.82 1.63
C ARG A 155 28.21 -28.18 0.72
N SER A 156 29.29 -27.40 0.75
CA SER A 156 30.48 -27.59 -0.09
C SER A 156 31.65 -28.22 0.66
N ASP A 157 31.51 -28.47 1.97
CA ASP A 157 32.54 -29.04 2.85
C ASP A 157 32.18 -30.45 3.36
N GLU A 158 31.39 -31.20 2.59
CA GLU A 158 31.22 -32.67 2.76
C GLU A 158 31.78 -33.41 1.54
#